data_AF-A0A8T1ZPN1-F1
#
_entry.id   AF-A0A8T1ZPN1-F1
#
_cell.length_a   1.000
_cell.length_b   1.000
_cell.length_c   1.000
_cell.angle_alpha   90.00
_cell.angle_beta   90.00
_cell.angle_gamma   90.00
#
_symmetry.space_group_name_H-M   'P 1'
#
loop_
_entity.id
_entity.type
_entity.pdbx_description
1 polymer ?
#
loop_
_entity_poly.entity_id
_entity_poly.type
_entity_poly.pdbx_seq_one_letter_code
_entity_poly.pdbx_strand_id
1 'polypeptide(L)'
;METTHSLHRHGFIVLLLVISVSYVSCFYSKNIINGSYHVKEIKTHSDQKRVLSSSKSGGYQPNQQPICIDKPAPSNILPIFCGEGYFISAIKFADYGQPTGDCEKNTLKRGNCGAPATLRLVKKNCLGKEECWFPVTDEMFGPTHCKGPVKFVVSGTCKKKRNLKD
;
A
#
# COMPACT_ATOMS: atom_id res chain seq x y z
N MET A 1 40.68 -33.67 31.81
CA MET A 1 40.32 -33.20 30.46
C MET A 1 38.80 -33.17 30.38
N GLU A 2 38.17 -32.13 30.94
CA GLU A 2 36.70 -31.99 31.00
C GLU A 2 36.39 -30.48 30.97
N THR A 3 36.56 -29.81 29.83
CA THR A 3 36.20 -28.38 29.70
C THR A 3 35.48 -28.00 28.41
N THR A 4 35.39 -28.90 27.42
CA THR A 4 34.75 -28.59 26.12
C THR A 4 33.23 -28.79 26.13
N HIS A 5 32.69 -29.62 27.04
CA HIS A 5 31.26 -29.97 27.06
C HIS A 5 30.39 -28.94 27.78
N SER A 6 30.97 -28.11 28.67
CA SER A 6 30.25 -27.05 29.37
C SER A 6 30.03 -25.81 28.49
N LEU A 7 31.04 -25.40 27.71
CA LEU A 7 30.96 -24.22 26.85
C LEU A 7 29.94 -24.40 25.71
N HIS A 8 29.84 -25.59 25.12
CA HIS A 8 28.87 -25.89 24.06
C HIS A 8 27.43 -25.92 24.60
N ARG A 9 27.23 -26.44 25.83
CA ARG A 9 25.93 -26.47 26.49
C ARG A 9 25.48 -25.07 26.89
N HIS A 10 26.38 -24.24 27.38
CA HIS A 10 26.12 -22.81 27.63
C HIS A 10 25.84 -22.04 26.34
N GLY A 11 26.57 -22.30 25.25
CA GLY A 11 26.33 -21.69 23.94
C GLY A 11 24.94 -22.04 23.38
N PHE A 12 24.52 -23.30 23.52
CA PHE A 12 23.18 -23.73 23.11
C PHE A 12 22.07 -23.12 23.97
N ILE A 13 22.27 -23.02 25.28
CA ILE A 13 21.31 -22.36 26.19
C ILE A 13 21.18 -20.87 25.85
N VAL A 14 22.29 -20.16 25.62
CA VAL A 14 22.27 -18.74 25.22
C VAL A 14 21.59 -18.56 23.86
N LEU A 15 21.86 -19.43 22.88
CA LEU A 15 21.20 -19.40 21.58
C LEU A 15 19.68 -19.62 21.69
N LEU A 16 19.25 -20.58 22.50
CA LEU A 16 17.82 -20.83 22.76
C LEU A 16 17.14 -19.65 23.49
N LEU A 17 17.84 -18.98 24.41
CA LEU A 17 17.35 -17.77 25.07
C LEU A 17 17.25 -16.59 24.09
N VAL A 18 18.19 -16.43 23.16
CA VAL A 18 18.11 -15.37 22.14
C VAL A 18 16.96 -15.63 21.15
N ILE A 19 16.75 -16.88 20.74
CA ILE A 19 15.63 -17.27 19.87
C ILE A 19 14.29 -17.06 20.59
N SER A 20 14.17 -17.42 21.87
CA SER A 20 12.93 -17.23 22.63
C SER A 20 12.62 -15.76 22.86
N VAL A 21 13.60 -14.91 23.18
CA VAL A 21 13.39 -13.45 23.30
C VAL A 21 12.96 -12.84 21.96
N SER A 22 13.59 -13.24 20.85
CA SER A 22 13.19 -12.78 19.51
C SER A 22 11.76 -13.20 19.13
N TYR A 23 11.37 -14.43 19.48
CA TYR A 23 10.02 -14.95 19.24
C TYR A 23 8.97 -14.24 20.11
N VAL A 24 9.27 -13.98 21.38
CA VAL A 24 8.39 -13.24 22.31
C VAL A 24 8.23 -11.78 21.89
N SER A 25 9.29 -11.11 21.40
CA SER A 25 9.18 -9.77 20.82
C SER A 25 8.30 -9.75 19.57
N CYS A 26 8.43 -10.74 18.67
CA CYS A 26 7.55 -10.88 17.51
C CYS A 26 6.09 -11.17 17.88
N PHE A 27 5.83 -11.88 18.98
CA PHE A 27 4.47 -12.11 19.49
C PHE A 27 3.88 -10.89 20.18
N TYR A 28 4.68 -10.11 20.91
CA TYR A 28 4.24 -8.83 21.49
C TYR A 28 3.86 -7.82 20.39
N SER A 29 4.57 -7.80 19.26
CA SER A 29 4.20 -6.96 18.10
C SER A 29 2.90 -7.39 17.41
N LYS A 30 2.46 -8.64 17.57
CA LYS A 30 1.16 -9.12 17.04
C LYS A 30 -0.01 -8.93 18.00
N ASN A 31 0.24 -8.63 19.28
CA ASN A 31 -0.81 -8.47 20.30
C ASN A 31 -1.16 -7.01 20.64
N ILE A 32 -0.66 -6.02 19.87
CA ILE A 32 -0.95 -4.58 20.05
C ILE A 32 -1.71 -3.98 18.84
N ILE A 33 -2.42 -4.78 18.04
CA ILE A 33 -3.41 -4.24 17.07
C ILE A 33 -4.68 -5.10 17.02
N ASN A 34 -5.31 -5.33 18.18
CA ASN A 34 -6.75 -5.62 18.26
C ASN A 34 -7.49 -4.39 18.81
N GLY A 35 -7.13 -3.21 18.30
CA GLY A 35 -7.80 -1.95 18.59
C GLY A 35 -9.06 -1.81 17.72
N SER A 36 -10.19 -2.24 18.27
CA SER A 36 -11.53 -1.90 17.78
C SER A 36 -11.71 -0.37 17.80
N TYR A 37 -11.50 0.29 16.66
CA TYR A 37 -11.99 1.66 16.46
C TYR A 37 -13.45 1.61 16.02
N HIS A 38 -14.34 1.41 16.98
CA HIS A 38 -15.76 1.70 16.81
C HIS A 38 -15.91 3.23 16.80
N VAL A 39 -15.95 3.86 15.61
CA VAL A 39 -16.29 5.28 15.53
C VAL A 39 -17.76 5.43 15.91
N LYS A 40 -17.99 6.14 17.02
CA LYS A 40 -19.30 6.52 17.54
C LYS A 40 -20.05 7.36 16.50
N GLU A 41 -21.32 7.01 16.28
CA GLU A 41 -22.28 7.85 15.60
C GLU A 41 -22.36 9.24 16.24
N ILE A 42 -22.31 10.28 15.42
CA ILE A 42 -22.78 11.61 15.79
C ILE A 42 -23.90 11.96 14.81
N LYS A 43 -25.15 11.85 15.27
CA LYS A 43 -26.32 12.47 14.62
C LYS A 43 -26.15 13.98 14.69
N THR A 44 -25.99 14.63 13.55
CA THR A 44 -26.21 16.08 13.42
C THR A 44 -27.44 16.30 12.54
N HIS A 45 -28.46 16.84 13.20
CA HIS A 45 -29.73 17.24 12.63
C HIS A 45 -29.58 18.57 11.89
N SER A 46 -30.39 18.75 10.85
CA SER A 46 -30.75 20.03 10.20
C SER A 46 -29.70 20.84 9.43
N ASP A 47 -29.89 20.76 8.11
CA ASP A 47 -30.09 21.91 7.21
C ASP A 47 -28.94 22.88 6.95
N GLN A 48 -28.21 22.64 5.84
CA GLN A 48 -28.00 23.68 4.83
C GLN A 48 -27.74 23.11 3.42
N LYS A 49 -28.75 23.19 2.55
CA LYS A 49 -28.63 23.06 1.10
C LYS A 49 -27.72 24.16 0.53
N ARG A 50 -26.64 23.78 -0.17
CA ARG A 50 -26.25 24.26 -1.52
C ARG A 50 -24.85 23.76 -1.87
N VAL A 51 -24.77 22.68 -2.65
CA VAL A 51 -23.70 22.54 -3.64
C VAL A 51 -24.37 22.09 -4.93
N LEU A 52 -24.57 23.05 -5.84
CA LEU A 52 -24.76 22.75 -7.25
C LEU A 52 -23.38 22.33 -7.77
N SER A 53 -23.15 21.04 -7.95
CA SER A 53 -22.02 20.55 -8.74
C SER A 53 -22.54 19.43 -9.59
N SER A 54 -22.67 19.72 -10.88
CA SER A 54 -23.14 18.83 -11.92
C SER A 54 -22.39 17.50 -11.87
N SER A 55 -23.03 16.48 -11.31
CA SER A 55 -22.57 15.09 -11.44
C SER A 55 -22.61 14.71 -12.92
N LYS A 56 -21.46 14.74 -13.59
CA LYS A 56 -21.28 13.92 -14.79
C LYS A 56 -21.27 12.47 -14.30
N SER A 57 -22.36 11.75 -14.59
CA SER A 57 -22.56 10.34 -14.27
C SER A 57 -21.48 9.46 -14.92
N GLY A 58 -20.33 9.32 -14.26
CA GLY A 58 -19.44 8.18 -14.44
C GLY A 58 -20.05 7.00 -13.69
N GLY A 59 -20.40 5.93 -14.40
CA GLY A 59 -21.13 4.77 -13.86
C GLY A 59 -20.50 4.21 -12.59
N TYR A 60 -21.20 4.35 -11.46
CA TYR A 60 -20.86 3.72 -10.20
C TYR A 60 -21.11 2.21 -10.31
N GLN A 61 -20.04 1.41 -10.44
CA GLN A 61 -20.15 -0.05 -10.34
C GLN A 61 -20.00 -0.47 -8.88
N PRO A 62 -21.01 -1.08 -8.24
CA PRO A 62 -21.06 -1.34 -6.79
C PRO A 62 -19.99 -2.32 -6.28
N ASN A 63 -19.23 -2.95 -7.17
CA ASN A 63 -18.28 -4.02 -6.86
C ASN A 63 -16.82 -3.59 -7.11
N GLN A 64 -16.62 -2.32 -7.51
CA GLN A 64 -15.34 -1.79 -7.95
C GLN A 64 -15.07 -0.44 -7.31
N GLN A 65 -13.85 -0.24 -6.84
CA GLN A 65 -13.42 1.03 -6.25
C GLN A 65 -12.18 1.53 -7.00
N PRO A 66 -12.11 2.83 -7.36
CA PRO A 66 -10.92 3.38 -8.00
C PRO A 66 -9.76 3.46 -7.00
N ILE A 67 -8.55 3.19 -7.47
CA ILE A 67 -7.31 3.49 -6.75
C ILE A 67 -6.78 4.78 -7.32
N CYS A 68 -6.48 5.74 -6.45
CA CYS A 68 -5.83 6.97 -6.83
C CYS A 68 -4.80 7.40 -5.77
N ILE A 69 -3.54 7.36 -6.16
CA ILE A 69 -2.41 7.76 -5.33
C ILE A 69 -1.62 8.79 -6.14
N ASP A 70 -1.44 9.98 -5.59
CA ASP A 70 -0.51 11.01 -6.09
C ASP A 70 0.22 11.58 -4.88
N LYS A 71 1.49 11.20 -4.72
CA LYS A 71 2.32 11.61 -3.58
C LYS A 71 3.66 12.16 -4.07
N PRO A 72 4.21 13.20 -3.41
CA PRO A 72 5.59 13.63 -3.64
C PRO A 72 6.57 12.49 -3.36
N ALA A 73 7.71 12.49 -4.05
CA ALA A 73 8.73 11.46 -3.90
C ALA A 73 10.17 12.04 -4.00
N PRO A 74 11.19 11.39 -3.42
CA PRO A 74 11.15 10.09 -2.75
C PRO A 74 10.35 10.11 -1.43
N SER A 75 9.88 8.95 -0.99
CA SER A 75 9.21 8.78 0.30
C SER A 75 9.61 7.45 0.93
N ASN A 76 9.21 7.22 2.18
CA ASN A 76 9.38 5.96 2.88
C ASN A 76 8.51 4.85 2.25
N ILE A 77 7.92 3.99 3.08
CA ILE A 77 7.07 2.91 2.60
C ILE A 77 5.66 3.46 2.33
N LEU A 78 5.19 3.33 1.09
CA LEU A 78 3.85 3.72 0.68
C LEU A 78 2.96 2.49 0.40
N PRO A 79 1.81 2.35 1.08
CA PRO A 79 0.84 1.29 0.78
C PRO A 79 -0.02 1.62 -0.43
N ILE A 80 -0.41 0.57 -1.16
CA ILE A 80 -1.57 0.56 -2.05
C ILE A 80 -2.52 -0.50 -1.51
N PHE A 81 -3.70 -0.10 -1.04
CA PHE A 81 -4.62 -0.95 -0.29
C PHE A 81 -6.06 -0.80 -0.79
N CYS A 82 -6.79 -1.91 -0.85
CA CYS A 82 -8.18 -1.97 -1.33
C CYS A 82 -9.22 -2.17 -0.23
N GLY A 83 -8.85 -2.37 1.03
CA GLY A 83 -9.81 -2.74 2.07
C GLY A 83 -10.05 -4.25 2.16
N GLU A 84 -10.51 -4.67 3.33
CA GLU A 84 -10.88 -6.06 3.59
C GLU A 84 -11.96 -6.52 2.61
N GLY A 85 -11.82 -7.74 2.09
CA GLY A 85 -12.77 -8.32 1.15
C GLY A 85 -12.66 -7.77 -0.27
N TYR A 86 -11.66 -6.95 -0.57
CA TYR A 86 -11.33 -6.49 -1.92
C TYR A 86 -9.91 -6.92 -2.32
N PHE A 87 -9.62 -6.85 -3.61
CA PHE A 87 -8.28 -7.04 -4.14
C PHE A 87 -8.01 -6.06 -5.29
N ILE A 88 -6.74 -5.72 -5.49
CA ILE A 88 -6.25 -4.87 -6.57
C ILE A 88 -6.40 -5.65 -7.88
N SER A 89 -7.46 -5.34 -8.61
CA SER A 89 -7.84 -6.05 -9.83
C SER A 89 -7.16 -5.51 -11.08
N ALA A 90 -6.77 -4.24 -11.06
CA ALA A 90 -6.11 -3.57 -12.18
C ALA A 90 -5.23 -2.43 -11.69
N ILE A 91 -4.10 -2.25 -12.36
CA ILE A 91 -3.28 -1.04 -12.30
C ILE A 91 -3.27 -0.47 -13.72
N LYS A 92 -3.94 0.66 -13.90
CA LYS A 92 -4.12 1.32 -15.20
C LYS A 92 -2.93 2.21 -15.54
N PHE A 93 -2.39 2.88 -14.52
CA PHE A 93 -1.26 3.78 -14.66
C PHE A 93 -0.38 3.70 -13.42
N ALA A 94 0.94 3.82 -13.61
CA ALA A 94 1.86 4.09 -12.52
C ALA A 94 3.12 4.79 -13.03
N ASP A 95 3.57 5.82 -12.33
CA ASP A 95 4.73 6.62 -12.68
C ASP A 95 5.49 7.08 -11.44
N TYR A 96 6.81 6.98 -11.50
CA TYR A 96 7.75 7.59 -10.55
C TYR A 96 8.57 8.60 -11.36
N GLY A 97 8.13 9.86 -11.34
CA GLY A 97 8.57 10.87 -12.31
C GLY A 97 7.77 12.16 -12.22
N GLN A 98 7.50 12.78 -13.38
CA GLN A 98 6.70 14.01 -13.50
C GLN A 98 5.48 13.77 -14.39
N PRO A 99 4.51 12.96 -13.95
CA PRO A 99 3.30 12.72 -14.73
C PRO A 99 2.42 13.98 -14.76
N THR A 100 1.59 14.08 -15.79
CA THR A 100 0.60 15.16 -15.97
C THR A 100 -0.81 14.60 -15.94
N GLY A 101 -1.79 15.48 -15.80
CA GLY A 101 -3.20 15.12 -15.76
C GLY A 101 -3.71 14.88 -14.34
N ASP A 102 -4.89 14.28 -14.27
CA ASP A 102 -5.67 14.12 -13.04
C ASP A 102 -6.06 12.65 -12.88
N CYS A 103 -5.77 12.14 -11.69
CA CYS A 103 -5.94 10.75 -11.35
C CYS A 103 -7.40 10.34 -11.17
N GLU A 104 -8.24 11.22 -10.60
CA GLU A 104 -9.68 10.96 -10.44
C GLU A 104 -10.41 11.05 -11.78
N LYS A 105 -9.97 11.96 -12.67
CA LYS A 105 -10.53 12.12 -14.02
C LYS A 105 -9.99 11.09 -15.02
N ASN A 106 -9.11 10.18 -14.61
CA ASN A 106 -8.44 9.21 -15.48
C ASN A 106 -7.70 9.85 -16.68
N THR A 107 -7.11 11.03 -16.49
CA THR A 107 -6.38 11.75 -17.55
C THR A 107 -4.86 11.70 -17.40
N LEU A 108 -4.37 10.82 -16.51
CA LEU A 108 -2.95 10.66 -16.24
C LEU A 108 -2.16 10.28 -17.50
N LYS A 109 -1.06 10.98 -17.72
CA LYS A 109 -0.10 10.73 -18.78
C LYS A 109 1.31 10.83 -18.24
N ARG A 110 2.20 10.00 -18.78
CA ARG A 110 3.62 10.05 -18.45
C ARG A 110 4.22 11.37 -18.97
N GLY A 111 5.12 11.96 -18.18
CA GLY A 111 5.89 13.13 -18.60
C GLY A 111 7.09 12.76 -19.49
N ASN A 112 7.98 13.73 -19.68
CA ASN A 112 9.21 13.58 -20.49
C ASN A 112 10.35 12.86 -19.74
N CYS A 113 10.17 12.55 -18.46
CA CYS A 113 11.10 11.86 -17.59
C CYS A 113 10.33 10.90 -16.68
N GLY A 114 11.05 10.05 -15.95
CA GLY A 114 10.50 9.11 -14.99
C GLY A 114 11.08 7.72 -15.16
N ALA A 115 10.99 6.91 -14.11
CA ALA A 115 11.55 5.58 -14.06
C ALA A 115 10.70 4.57 -14.88
N PRO A 116 11.21 3.98 -15.98
CA PRO A 116 10.40 3.16 -16.91
C PRO A 116 9.86 1.87 -16.28
N ALA A 117 10.55 1.34 -15.28
CA ALA A 117 10.17 0.08 -14.63
C ALA A 117 8.93 0.21 -13.70
N THR A 118 8.51 1.44 -13.35
CA THR A 118 7.48 1.70 -12.34
C THR A 118 6.20 0.91 -12.56
N LEU A 119 5.58 1.01 -13.74
CA LEU A 119 4.34 0.32 -14.04
C LEU A 119 4.45 -1.21 -13.95
N ARG A 120 5.57 -1.76 -14.44
CA ARG A 120 5.82 -3.20 -14.39
C ARG A 120 5.95 -3.67 -12.95
N LEU A 121 6.71 -2.95 -12.13
CA LEU A 121 6.94 -3.30 -10.72
C LEU A 121 5.68 -3.15 -9.87
N VAL A 122 4.90 -2.09 -10.08
CA VAL A 122 3.62 -1.91 -9.39
C VAL A 122 2.66 -3.04 -9.74
N LYS A 123 2.49 -3.35 -11.04
CA LYS A 123 1.65 -4.48 -11.48
C LYS A 123 2.09 -5.81 -10.86
N LYS A 124 3.39 -6.13 -10.94
CA LYS A 124 3.96 -7.39 -10.46
C LYS A 124 3.68 -7.63 -8.97
N ASN A 125 3.81 -6.59 -8.15
CA ASN A 125 3.71 -6.73 -6.71
C ASN A 125 2.29 -6.58 -6.16
N CYS A 126 1.37 -5.93 -6.89
CA CYS A 126 0.06 -5.56 -6.35
C CYS A 126 -1.11 -6.36 -6.91
N LEU A 127 -1.08 -6.75 -8.18
CA LEU A 127 -2.24 -7.39 -8.81
C LEU A 127 -2.64 -8.68 -8.07
N GLY A 128 -3.94 -8.84 -7.82
CA GLY A 128 -4.51 -9.99 -7.11
C GLY A 128 -4.37 -9.93 -5.59
N LYS A 129 -3.65 -8.96 -5.03
CA LYS A 129 -3.48 -8.80 -3.58
C LYS A 129 -4.45 -7.77 -3.02
N GLU A 130 -4.70 -7.85 -1.72
CA GLU A 130 -5.47 -6.84 -0.99
C GLU A 130 -4.66 -5.54 -0.78
N GLU A 131 -3.36 -5.71 -0.52
CA GLU A 131 -2.38 -4.65 -0.40
C GLU A 131 -1.01 -5.03 -0.98
N CYS A 132 -0.23 -4.00 -1.27
CA CYS A 132 1.20 -4.07 -1.56
C CYS A 132 1.88 -2.80 -1.01
N TRP A 133 3.19 -2.87 -0.78
CA TRP A 133 3.98 -1.81 -0.15
C TRP A 133 5.23 -1.53 -0.98
N PHE A 134 5.57 -0.25 -1.16
CA PHE A 134 6.79 0.15 -1.89
C PHE A 134 7.64 1.11 -1.07
N PRO A 135 8.96 0.87 -0.94
CA PRO A 135 9.89 1.95 -0.71
C PRO A 135 9.93 2.82 -1.97
N VAL A 136 9.50 4.08 -1.88
CA VAL A 136 9.42 4.97 -3.06
C VAL A 136 10.76 5.66 -3.30
N THR A 137 11.68 4.94 -3.94
CA THR A 137 13.06 5.35 -4.16
C THR A 137 13.58 4.98 -5.56
N ASP A 138 14.69 5.60 -5.95
CA ASP A 138 15.43 5.28 -7.19
C ASP A 138 15.98 3.84 -7.17
N GLU A 139 16.30 3.28 -6.01
CA GLU A 139 16.72 1.88 -5.89
C GLU A 139 15.60 0.91 -6.27
N MET A 140 14.35 1.23 -5.89
CA MET A 140 13.20 0.39 -6.18
C MET A 140 12.80 0.46 -7.66
N PHE A 141 12.75 1.67 -8.22
CA PHE A 141 12.15 1.90 -9.54
C PHE A 141 13.15 2.19 -10.65
N GLY A 142 14.40 2.53 -10.30
CA GLY A 142 15.39 3.13 -11.17
C GLY A 142 15.38 4.66 -11.10
N PRO A 143 16.45 5.33 -11.59
CA PRO A 143 16.53 6.78 -11.61
C PRO A 143 15.46 7.39 -12.52
N THR A 144 14.92 8.54 -12.12
CA THR A 144 13.86 9.23 -12.89
C THR A 144 14.40 10.09 -14.02
N HIS A 145 15.63 10.58 -13.91
CA HIS A 145 16.23 11.58 -14.80
C HIS A 145 15.40 12.88 -14.94
N CYS A 146 14.51 13.15 -13.98
CA CYS A 146 13.71 14.36 -13.97
C CYS A 146 14.52 15.57 -13.50
N LYS A 147 14.25 16.73 -14.08
CA LYS A 147 14.75 18.02 -13.58
C LYS A 147 13.67 18.64 -12.71
N GLY A 148 13.84 18.56 -11.39
CA GLY A 148 12.91 19.12 -10.40
C GLY A 148 12.09 18.07 -9.64
N PRO A 149 10.97 18.48 -9.01
CA PRO A 149 10.21 17.63 -8.10
C PRO A 149 9.66 16.38 -8.79
N VAL A 150 9.75 15.25 -8.08
CA VAL A 150 9.26 13.94 -8.53
C VAL A 150 8.04 13.55 -7.70
N LYS A 151 7.15 12.78 -8.32
CA LYS A 151 5.97 12.18 -7.70
C LYS A 151 5.93 10.68 -7.95
N PHE A 152 5.28 9.97 -7.05
CA PHE A 152 4.82 8.60 -7.24
C PHE A 152 3.31 8.60 -7.41
N VAL A 153 2.86 8.24 -8.61
CA VAL A 153 1.44 8.27 -8.98
C VAL A 153 0.99 6.88 -9.40
N VAL A 154 -0.13 6.41 -8.88
CA VAL A 154 -0.76 5.13 -9.26
C VAL A 154 -2.26 5.34 -9.45
N SER A 155 -2.79 4.85 -10.58
CA SER A 155 -4.22 4.72 -10.82
C SER A 155 -4.56 3.26 -11.11
N GLY A 156 -5.66 2.79 -10.53
CA GLY A 156 -6.05 1.39 -10.58
C GLY A 156 -7.49 1.15 -10.18
N THR A 157 -7.82 -0.11 -9.92
CA THR A 157 -9.17 -0.51 -9.55
C THR A 157 -9.13 -1.72 -8.62
N CYS A 158 -9.80 -1.61 -7.48
CA CYS A 158 -10.12 -2.70 -6.58
C CYS A 158 -11.38 -3.42 -7.05
N LYS A 159 -11.47 -4.73 -6.83
CA LYS A 159 -12.69 -5.53 -7.00
C LYS A 159 -13.01 -6.29 -5.71
N LYS A 160 -14.29 -6.42 -5.39
CA LYS A 160 -14.75 -7.25 -4.28
C LYS A 160 -14.40 -8.73 -4.56
N LYS A 161 -13.84 -9.41 -3.56
CA LYS A 161 -13.66 -10.87 -3.57
C LYS A 161 -15.05 -11.51 -3.64
N ARG A 162 -15.24 -12.49 -4.53
CA ARG A 162 -16.46 -13.32 -4.51
C ARG A 162 -16.24 -14.41 -3.47
N ASN A 163 -17.09 -14.49 -2.45
CA ASN A 163 -17.10 -15.65 -1.58
C ASN A 163 -17.71 -16.80 -2.37
N LEU A 164 -16.90 -17.80 -2.76
CA LEU A 164 -17.43 -19.11 -3.12
C LEU A 164 -17.92 -19.72 -1.81
N LYS A 165 -19.21 -19.57 -1.52
CA LYS A 165 -19.91 -20.52 -0.66
C LYS A 165 -20.33 -21.65 -1.59
N ASP A 166 -19.54 -22.71 -1.62
CA ASP A 166 -20.00 -24.02 -2.06
C ASP A 166 -20.79 -24.68 -0.91
#